data_AF-A0A970G8W2-F1
#
_entry.id   AF-A0A970G8W2-F1
#
_cell.length_a   1.000
_cell.length_b   1.000
_cell.length_c   1.000
_cell.angle_alpha   90.00
_cell.angle_beta   90.00
_cell.angle_gamma   90.00
#
_symmetry.space_group_name_H-M   'P 1'
#
loop_
_entity.id
_entity.type
_entity.pdbx_description
1 polymer ?
#
loop_
_entity_poly.entity_id
_entity_poly.type
_entity_poly.pdbx_seq_one_letter_code
_entity_poly.pdbx_strand_id
1 'polypeptide(L)' 'MEPIKFEEALKRLEELVGQLEDGDLELEEAIRLFEEGVKLSLYCQQQLKAADSKVQKLVQTLEGDLVLEDCPELLEG' A
#
# COMPACT_ATOMS: atom_id res chain seq x y z
N MET A 1 12.40 3.39 -15.98
CA MET A 1 12.56 3.20 -14.53
C MET A 1 11.64 2.05 -14.17
N GLU A 2 12.17 0.93 -13.70
CA GLU A 2 11.33 -0.21 -13.30
C GLU A 2 10.49 0.17 -12.07
N PRO A 3 9.22 -0.28 -11.98
CA PRO A 3 8.43 -0.07 -10.78
C PRO A 3 9.10 -0.79 -9.60
N ILE A 4 9.19 -0.10 -8.45
CA ILE A 4 9.69 -0.68 -7.20
C ILE A 4 8.89 -1.93 -6.82
N LYS A 5 9.49 -2.91 -6.16
CA LYS A 5 8.73 -4.09 -5.72
C LYS A 5 7.80 -3.72 -4.56
N PHE A 6 6.70 -4.47 -4.41
CA PHE A 6 5.78 -4.27 -3.29
C PHE A 6 6.48 -4.31 -1.93
N GLU A 7 7.33 -5.33 -1.68
CA GLU A 7 8.04 -5.44 -0.40
C GLU A 7 9.03 -4.31 -0.17
N GLU A 8 9.65 -3.78 -1.23
CA GLU A 8 10.55 -2.63 -1.12
C GLU A 8 9.78 -1.36 -0.78
N ALA A 9 8.61 -1.16 -1.41
CA ALA A 9 7.72 -0.03 -1.12
C ALA A 9 7.18 -0.08 0.31
N LEU A 10 6.77 -1.26 0.76
CA LEU A 10 6.26 -1.47 2.12
C LEU A 10 7.35 -1.23 3.16
N LYS A 11 8.55 -1.80 2.96
CA LYS A 11 9.69 -1.58 3.85
C LYS A 11 10.05 -0.10 3.94
N ARG A 12 10.08 0.61 2.81
CA ARG A 12 10.34 2.05 2.80
C ARG A 12 9.27 2.82 3.57
N LEU A 13 8.00 2.45 3.43
CA LEU A 13 6.91 3.07 4.18
C LEU A 13 7.08 2.88 5.69
N GLU A 14 7.45 1.68 6.14
CA GLU A 14 7.75 1.40 7.56
C GLU A 14 8.92 2.26 8.07
N GLU A 15 9.98 2.41 7.28
CA GLU A 15 11.12 3.27 7.60
C GLU A 15 10.72 4.75 7.73
N LEU A 16 9.81 5.24 6.87
CA LEU A 16 9.31 6.61 6.94
C LEU A 16 8.44 6.84 8.17
N VAL A 17 7.60 5.87 8.52
CA VAL A 17 6.79 5.93 9.75
C VAL A 17 7.70 6.01 10.97
N GLY A 18 8.72 5.15 11.07
CA GLY A 18 9.69 5.22 12.16
C GLY A 18 10.37 6.59 12.28
N GLN A 19 10.82 7.16 11.17
CA GLN A 19 11.43 8.50 11.17
C GLN A 19 10.46 9.60 11.61
N LEU A 20 9.18 9.52 11.20
CA LEU A 20 8.15 10.47 11.62
C LEU A 20 7.81 10.35 13.11
N GLU A 21 7.85 9.13 13.66
CA GLU A 21 7.58 8.85 15.08
C GLU A 21 8.73 9.27 16.01
N ASP A 22 9.99 9.24 15.53
CA ASP A 22 11.16 9.67 16.30
C ASP A 22 11.11 11.16 16.68
N GLY A 23 10.41 11.99 15.89
CA GLY A 23 10.08 13.38 16.25
C GLY A 23 11.24 14.39 16.21
N ASP A 24 12.44 13.98 15.82
CA ASP A 24 13.65 14.82 15.72
C ASP A 24 13.85 15.37 14.28
N LEU A 25 12.76 15.77 13.64
CA LEU A 25 12.74 16.25 12.25
C LEU A 25 12.36 17.73 12.17
N GLU A 26 13.03 18.46 11.29
CA GLU A 26 12.58 19.79 10.91
C GLU A 26 11.24 19.71 10.14
N LEU A 27 10.41 20.74 10.27
CA LEU A 27 9.07 20.78 9.67
C LEU A 27 9.09 20.47 8.16
N GLU A 28 10.05 21.04 7.43
CA GLU A 28 10.15 20.84 5.98
C GLU A 28 10.49 19.38 5.63
N GLU A 29 11.30 18.73 6.45
CA GLU A 29 11.65 17.32 6.28
C GLU A 29 10.47 16.41 6.62
N ALA A 30 9.77 16.68 7.72
CA ALA A 30 8.54 15.96 8.09
C ALA A 30 7.48 16.01 6.98
N ILE A 31 7.29 17.17 6.34
CA ILE A 31 6.37 17.32 5.20
C ILE A 31 6.81 16.46 4.01
N ARG A 32 8.12 16.45 3.68
CA ARG A 32 8.65 15.63 2.59
C ARG A 32 8.47 14.14 2.84
N LEU A 33 8.79 13.67 4.04
CA LEU A 33 8.62 12.25 4.41
C LEU A 33 7.15 11.85 4.39
N PHE A 34 6.25 12.74 4.84
CA PHE A 34 4.81 12.51 4.76
C PHE A 34 4.31 12.39 3.31
N GLU A 35 4.73 13.30 2.42
CA GLU A 35 4.37 13.21 1.00
C GLU A 35 4.88 11.91 0.35
N GLU A 36 6.10 11.48 0.70
CA GLU A 36 6.65 10.21 0.24
C GLU A 36 5.83 9.02 0.78
N GLY A 37 5.49 9.04 2.07
CA GLY A 37 4.69 8.01 2.72
C GLY A 37 3.30 7.86 2.09
N VAL A 38 2.63 8.97 1.77
CA VAL A 38 1.33 8.95 1.08
C VAL A 38 1.46 8.31 -0.30
N LYS A 39 2.50 8.65 -1.07
CA LYS A 39 2.73 8.06 -2.40
C LYS A 39 2.98 6.55 -2.31
N LEU A 40 3.78 6.11 -1.34
CA LEU A 40 4.07 4.69 -1.12
C LEU A 40 2.84 3.93 -0.65
N SER A 41 2.03 4.51 0.25
CA SER A 41 0.77 3.91 0.72
C SER A 41 -0.20 3.68 -0.44
N LEU A 42 -0.41 4.69 -1.29
CA LEU A 42 -1.25 4.57 -2.48
C LEU A 42 -0.70 3.53 -3.46
N TYR A 43 0.62 3.48 -3.65
CA TYR A 43 1.26 2.46 -4.48
C TYR A 43 1.01 1.04 -3.95
N CYS A 44 1.23 0.81 -2.65
CA CYS A 44 0.97 -0.48 -2.01
C CYS A 44 -0.50 -0.91 -2.15
N GLN A 45 -1.44 0.01 -1.93
CA GLN A 45 -2.87 -0.25 -2.09
C GLN A 45 -3.23 -0.67 -3.53
N GLN A 46 -2.66 0.01 -4.53
CA GLN A 46 -2.87 -0.35 -5.95
C GLN A 46 -2.33 -1.73 -6.29
N GLN A 47 -1.14 -2.07 -5.78
CA GLN A 47 -0.52 -3.37 -6.00
C GLN A 47 -1.36 -4.51 -5.38
N LEU A 48 -1.84 -4.31 -4.15
CA LEU A 48 -2.74 -5.27 -3.49
C LEU A 48 -4.05 -5.43 -4.26
N LYS A 49 -4.66 -4.34 -4.70
CA LYS A 49 -5.89 -4.38 -5.51
C LYS A 49 -5.69 -5.13 -6.83
N ALA A 50 -4.56 -4.91 -7.49
CA ALA A 50 -4.21 -5.63 -8.72
C ALA A 50 -3.98 -7.13 -8.49
N ALA A 51 -3.32 -7.49 -7.37
CA ALA A 51 -3.12 -8.87 -6.97
C ALA A 51 -4.45 -9.56 -6.65
N ASP A 52 -5.31 -8.91 -5.88
CA ASP A 52 -6.63 -9.44 -5.52
C ASP A 52 -7.51 -9.66 -6.76
N SER A 53 -7.57 -8.66 -7.66
CA SER A 53 -8.28 -8.78 -8.95
C SER A 53 -7.77 -9.96 -9.80
N LYS A 54 -6.47 -10.26 -9.74
CA LYS A 54 -5.87 -11.40 -10.46
C LYS A 54 -6.27 -12.72 -9.81
N VAL A 55 -6.30 -12.79 -8.48
CA VAL A 55 -6.78 -13.95 -7.74
C VAL A 55 -8.26 -14.19 -8.04
N GLN A 56 -9.11 -13.16 -7.97
CA GLN A 56 -10.54 -13.23 -8.33
C GLN A 56 -10.75 -13.89 -9.70
N LYS A 57 -10.04 -13.42 -10.73
CA LYS A 57 -10.17 -13.95 -12.10
C LYS A 57 -9.74 -15.41 -12.19
N LEU A 58 -8.67 -15.80 -11.50
CA LEU A 58 -8.19 -17.18 -11.48
C LEU A 58 -9.20 -18.10 -10.80
N VAL A 59 -9.76 -17.68 -9.66
CA VAL A 59 -10.77 -18.42 -8.92
C VAL A 59 -12.04 -18.58 -9.76
N GLN A 60 -12.56 -17.50 -10.38
CA GLN A 60 -13.72 -17.54 -11.29
C GLN A 60 -13.52 -18.49 -12.48
N THR A 61 -12.28 -18.62 -12.96
CA THR A 61 -11.94 -19.52 -14.07
C THR A 61 -11.88 -20.98 -13.62
N LEU A 62 -11.51 -21.26 -12.37
CA LEU A 62 -11.35 -22.62 -11.83
C LEU A 62 -12.68 -23.21 -11.35
N GLU A 63 -13.51 -22.42 -10.68
CA GLU A 63 -14.79 -22.85 -10.09
C GLU A 63 -15.78 -21.69 -10.20
N GLY A 64 -16.77 -21.83 -11.08
CA GLY A 64 -17.61 -20.72 -11.55
C GLY A 64 -18.62 -20.11 -10.57
N ASP A 65 -18.24 -19.79 -9.32
CA ASP A 65 -18.89 -18.75 -8.48
C ASP A 65 -18.24 -18.64 -7.08
N LEU A 66 -17.05 -18.04 -6.99
CA LEU A 66 -16.53 -17.55 -5.71
C LEU A 66 -16.20 -16.07 -5.88
N VAL A 67 -17.04 -15.22 -5.29
CA VAL A 67 -16.80 -13.79 -5.12
C VAL A 67 -16.10 -13.63 -3.78
N LEU A 68 -14.83 -13.18 -3.75
CA LEU A 68 -14.31 -12.62 -2.51
C LEU A 68 -14.92 -11.22 -2.40
N GLU A 69 -15.76 -11.01 -1.39
CA GLU A 69 -16.27 -9.68 -1.07
C GLU A 69 -15.10 -8.75 -0.74
N ASP A 70 -15.03 -7.62 -1.43
CA ASP A 70 -14.14 -6.50 -1.12
C ASP A 70 -14.25 -6.22 0.39
N CYS A 71 -13.14 -6.27 1.13
CA CYS A 71 -13.12 -5.87 2.53
C CYS A 71 -13.37 -4.35 2.58
N PRO A 72 -14.55 -3.87 3.01
CA PRO A 72 -14.82 -2.44 3.03
C PRO A 72 -14.11 -1.85 4.26
N GLU A 73 -13.33 -0.81 4.00
CA GLU A 73 -13.03 0.29 4.94
C GLU A 73 -12.17 -0.05 6.17
N LEU A 74 -10.85 -0.04 5.97
CA LEU A 74 -9.86 0.32 7.01
C LEU A 74 -9.70 1.85 7.16
N LEU A 75 -10.73 2.65 6.85
CA LEU A 75 -10.70 4.12 6.89
C LEU A 75 -11.97 4.72 7.48
N GLU A 76 -12.42 4.20 8.63
CA GLU A 76 -13.17 5.04 9.58
C GLU A 76 -12.33 5.23 10.84
N GLY A 77 -11.70 6.41 10.90
CA GLY A 77 -10.99 6.98 12.04
C GLY A 77 -11.07 8.49 11.96
#